data_AF-A0A1Q7A6A3-F1
#
_entry.id   AF-A0A1Q7A6A3-F1
#
_cell.length_a   1.000
_cell.length_b   1.000
_cell.length_c   1.000
_cell.angle_alpha   90.00
_cell.angle_beta   90.00
_cell.angle_gamma   90.00
#
_symmetry.space_group_name_H-M   'P 1'
#
loop_
_entity.id
_entity.type
_entity.pdbx_description
1 polymer ?
#
loop_
_entity_poly.entity_id
_entity_poly.type
_entity_poly.pdbx_seq_one_letter_code
_entity_poly.pdbx_strand_id
1 'polypeptide(L)'
;MPYLKLIELGTHSATEVHGDVARLGRSPDCTVVLSGGGAHVDVVSALHAELRHGSTGWQLKDLGSRNGTFLNGQRLTGEATLRAGDVIGLGETGPRFSVAAVADVLDATVPERPGLGAPSRDRHTPAEARAYGVTLLDASTGRRYEARGVRIRLGRGRECEVRPVGSSDTIVSRIHAELTVGSTSGLVVRDAGSTNGTFVNNEPVTDAVPVRLGDRIMLGKGGPVLIVEGLGTAPQLAAAPRRSHVGPRTLRAMIGEAVAQAKRRLVALVAFLVLLLGAGVYGVYWRVSGEVQETERERRTAGDSARLETERLRQELVAARAAAAPAALVESLRAQLRVAEASTADLRAALARAQAALSSQLDAGEQRRLAAQAEVQRLRDELSAAERRAPSPAMIDSLRRAVTAAEQQTQSLDAKLRAIRASDFATIAQQSQGAVGLVTVSFGHDYYSGTGFVIAADGYLLTNWHVVADSQHARPDTIWVTMADQAQARLADVIATSQERDIAVLRVRGYQGPYLTALDWTGTRTRQGEPAALIGYPAGSGFAHLRSAVVRTSMTAGIISRATDDVIQFDGMTIGGSSGSPLFNANGAVIAIHRAGLPQAPGFALSVPIKHVVPLLPTELKQRLGLH
;
A
#
# COMPACT_ATOMS: atom_id res chain seq x y z
N MET A 1 20.25 -32.80 -21.37
CA MET A 1 19.98 -33.95 -20.49
C MET A 1 18.48 -34.09 -20.37
N PRO A 2 17.90 -35.30 -20.46
CA PRO A 2 16.47 -35.47 -20.37
C PRO A 2 15.98 -35.07 -19.00
N TYR A 3 14.90 -34.29 -18.97
CA TYR A 3 14.36 -33.74 -17.74
C TYR A 3 12.92 -34.20 -17.56
N LEU A 4 12.65 -34.80 -16.40
CA LEU A 4 11.33 -35.17 -15.96
C LEU A 4 11.10 -34.69 -14.53
N LYS A 5 10.01 -33.97 -14.31
CA LYS A 5 9.60 -33.55 -12.97
C LYS A 5 8.31 -34.25 -12.56
N LEU A 6 8.36 -34.98 -11.45
CA LEU A 6 7.21 -35.64 -10.84
C LEU A 6 6.79 -34.88 -9.58
N ILE A 7 5.48 -34.73 -9.37
CA ILE A 7 4.91 -34.15 -8.15
C ILE A 7 4.02 -35.20 -7.50
N GLU A 8 4.35 -35.62 -6.28
CA GLU A 8 3.47 -36.48 -5.50
C GLU A 8 2.23 -35.71 -5.07
N LEU A 9 1.03 -36.15 -5.46
CA LEU A 9 -0.22 -35.43 -5.27
C LEU A 9 -0.68 -35.37 -3.80
N GLY A 10 -0.23 -36.31 -2.96
CA GLY A 10 -0.57 -36.33 -1.53
C GLY A 10 0.31 -35.39 -0.70
N THR A 11 1.62 -35.43 -0.92
CA THR A 11 2.62 -34.69 -0.13
C THR A 11 3.04 -33.37 -0.78
N HIS A 12 2.71 -33.18 -2.05
CA HIS A 12 3.19 -32.10 -2.91
C HIS A 12 4.72 -32.06 -3.06
N SER A 13 5.40 -33.17 -2.74
CA SER A 13 6.84 -33.31 -2.91
C SER A 13 7.20 -33.43 -4.40
N ALA A 14 8.17 -32.67 -4.85
CA ALA A 14 8.63 -32.68 -6.23
C ALA A 14 9.95 -33.44 -6.35
N THR A 15 10.00 -34.44 -7.24
CA THR A 15 11.23 -35.16 -7.57
C THR A 15 11.64 -34.84 -8.99
N GLU A 16 12.91 -34.46 -9.17
CA GLU A 16 13.49 -34.17 -10.47
C GLU A 16 14.40 -35.30 -10.90
N VAL A 17 14.15 -35.79 -12.11
CA VAL A 17 14.95 -36.83 -12.75
C VAL A 17 15.77 -36.18 -13.86
N HIS A 18 17.09 -36.27 -13.71
CA HIS A 18 18.08 -35.66 -14.59
C HIS A 18 18.90 -36.68 -15.41
N GLY A 19 18.63 -37.98 -15.24
CA GLY A 19 19.29 -39.08 -15.95
C GLY A 19 18.28 -39.97 -16.69
N ASP A 20 18.74 -40.84 -17.58
CA ASP A 20 17.87 -41.56 -18.54
C ASP A 20 16.93 -42.60 -17.91
N VAL A 21 17.13 -42.95 -16.63
CA VAL A 21 16.32 -43.92 -15.89
C VAL A 21 16.01 -43.38 -14.49
N ALA A 22 14.74 -43.48 -14.08
CA ALA A 22 14.30 -43.32 -12.70
C ALA A 22 13.45 -44.51 -12.25
N ARG A 23 13.69 -44.98 -11.03
CA ARG A 23 12.88 -46.06 -10.42
C ARG A 23 12.06 -45.54 -9.25
N LEU A 24 10.82 -46.01 -9.13
CA LEU A 24 9.92 -45.71 -8.03
C LEU A 24 9.67 -46.97 -7.20
N GLY A 25 9.77 -46.88 -5.88
CA GLY A 25 9.53 -48.00 -4.99
C GLY A 25 9.93 -47.74 -3.54
N ARG A 26 9.76 -48.74 -2.68
CA ARG A 26 10.15 -48.65 -1.26
C ARG A 26 11.63 -48.93 -1.00
N SER A 27 12.35 -49.52 -1.97
CA SER A 27 13.78 -49.78 -1.81
C SER A 27 14.56 -48.47 -1.76
N PRO A 28 15.56 -48.31 -0.87
CA PRO A 28 16.44 -47.15 -0.87
C PRO A 28 17.24 -47.00 -2.18
N ASP A 29 17.32 -48.04 -3.00
CA ASP A 29 17.97 -48.01 -4.32
C ASP A 29 17.11 -47.36 -5.43
N CYS A 30 15.88 -46.92 -5.10
CA CYS A 30 15.01 -46.22 -6.04
C CYS A 30 15.41 -44.75 -6.18
N THR A 31 15.22 -44.17 -7.37
CA THR A 31 15.38 -42.73 -7.59
C THR A 31 14.30 -41.93 -6.86
N VAL A 32 13.08 -42.48 -6.80
CA VAL A 32 11.98 -41.99 -5.98
C VAL A 32 11.72 -43.03 -4.89
N VAL A 33 12.34 -42.83 -3.72
CA VAL A 33 12.18 -43.72 -2.57
C VAL A 33 10.95 -43.35 -1.77
N LEU A 34 9.99 -44.26 -1.70
CA LEU A 34 8.77 -44.11 -0.89
C LEU A 34 9.01 -44.72 0.49
N SER A 35 9.45 -43.86 1.41
CA SER A 35 9.76 -44.21 2.80
C SER A 35 8.71 -43.64 3.75
N GLY A 36 8.12 -44.50 4.59
CA GLY A 36 7.14 -44.10 5.61
C GLY A 36 6.20 -45.25 5.97
N GLY A 37 5.81 -45.37 7.25
CA GLY A 37 4.83 -46.35 7.71
C GLY A 37 3.40 -45.84 7.50
N GLY A 38 2.55 -46.64 6.85
CA GLY A 38 1.13 -46.31 6.63
C GLY A 38 0.51 -47.14 5.50
N ALA A 39 -0.80 -47.38 5.59
CA ALA A 39 -1.55 -48.28 4.70
C ALA A 39 -1.41 -47.95 3.20
N HIS A 40 -1.15 -46.68 2.85
CA HIS A 40 -0.95 -46.23 1.47
C HIS A 40 0.47 -46.49 0.94
N VAL A 41 1.48 -46.63 1.79
CA VAL A 41 2.86 -46.94 1.36
C VAL A 41 3.08 -48.45 1.31
N ASP A 42 2.41 -49.23 2.16
CA ASP A 42 2.53 -50.70 2.22
C ASP A 42 2.09 -51.41 0.92
N VAL A 43 1.21 -50.76 0.13
CA VAL A 43 0.79 -51.26 -1.19
C VAL A 43 1.87 -51.10 -2.27
N VAL A 44 2.95 -50.36 -2.00
CA VAL A 44 4.05 -50.13 -2.95
C VAL A 44 5.08 -51.27 -2.88
N SER A 45 5.50 -51.82 -4.02
CA SER A 45 6.56 -52.86 -4.06
C SER A 45 7.96 -52.25 -3.84
N ALA A 46 8.95 -53.09 -3.50
CA ALA A 46 10.33 -52.61 -3.27
C ALA A 46 10.91 -51.93 -4.51
N LEU A 47 10.70 -52.53 -5.68
CA LEU A 47 10.85 -51.93 -7.00
C LEU A 47 9.46 -51.99 -7.65
N HIS A 48 8.81 -50.85 -7.85
CA HIS A 48 7.40 -50.82 -8.28
C HIS A 48 7.28 -50.49 -9.77
N ALA A 49 7.87 -49.38 -10.20
CA ALA A 49 7.79 -48.90 -11.56
C ALA A 49 9.11 -48.26 -12.00
N GLU A 50 9.36 -48.25 -13.30
CA GLU A 50 10.51 -47.61 -13.92
C GLU A 50 10.05 -46.58 -14.95
N LEU A 51 10.75 -45.45 -14.96
CA LEU A 51 10.66 -44.37 -15.93
C LEU A 51 11.94 -44.37 -16.73
N ARG A 52 11.84 -44.49 -18.04
CA ARG A 52 13.00 -44.52 -18.93
C ARG A 52 12.84 -43.52 -20.04
N HIS A 53 13.85 -42.68 -20.26
CA HIS A 53 13.91 -41.80 -21.41
C HIS A 53 14.40 -42.60 -22.62
N GLY A 54 13.62 -42.60 -23.70
CA GLY A 54 13.96 -43.25 -24.96
C GLY A 54 13.85 -42.27 -26.14
N SER A 55 14.00 -42.79 -27.36
CA SER A 55 13.98 -41.97 -28.59
C SER A 55 12.65 -41.25 -28.87
N THR A 56 11.58 -41.60 -28.13
CA THR A 56 10.23 -41.03 -28.28
C THR A 56 9.77 -40.28 -27.02
N GLY A 57 10.70 -39.93 -26.12
CA GLY A 57 10.43 -39.28 -24.84
C GLY A 57 10.40 -40.27 -23.66
N TRP A 58 9.83 -39.81 -22.54
CA TRP A 58 9.76 -40.59 -21.30
C TRP A 58 8.70 -41.70 -21.36
N GLN A 59 9.07 -42.91 -20.96
CA GLN A 59 8.19 -44.07 -20.92
C GLN A 59 8.11 -44.65 -19.50
N LEU A 60 6.91 -45.04 -19.08
CA LEU A 60 6.60 -45.67 -17.81
C LEU A 60 6.36 -47.16 -17.99
N LYS A 61 6.94 -47.96 -17.10
CA LYS A 61 6.83 -49.42 -17.07
C LYS A 61 6.57 -49.93 -15.65
N ASP A 62 5.64 -50.86 -15.51
CA ASP A 62 5.48 -51.63 -14.26
C ASP A 62 6.55 -52.72 -14.15
N LEU A 63 7.21 -52.84 -13.00
CA LEU A 63 8.28 -53.83 -12.76
C LEU A 63 7.77 -55.14 -12.16
N GLY A 64 6.51 -55.51 -12.41
CA GLY A 64 5.87 -56.68 -11.82
C GLY A 64 5.39 -56.41 -10.38
N SER A 65 4.85 -55.21 -10.16
CA SER A 65 4.43 -54.79 -8.82
C SER A 65 3.22 -55.60 -8.33
N ARG A 66 3.16 -55.86 -7.02
CA ARG A 66 2.08 -56.66 -6.41
C ARG A 66 0.68 -56.08 -6.62
N ASN A 67 0.56 -54.75 -6.66
CA ASN A 67 -0.72 -54.04 -6.74
C ASN A 67 -0.92 -53.28 -8.07
N GLY A 68 0.02 -53.39 -9.02
CA GLY A 68 -0.04 -52.77 -10.33
C GLY A 68 0.28 -51.26 -10.35
N THR A 69 0.87 -50.81 -11.45
CA THR A 69 1.03 -49.39 -11.78
C THR A 69 -0.11 -48.90 -12.66
N PHE A 70 -0.57 -47.68 -12.42
CA PHE A 70 -1.68 -47.04 -13.13
C PHE A 70 -1.21 -45.75 -13.80
N LEU A 71 -1.74 -45.45 -14.98
CA LEU A 71 -1.56 -44.17 -15.66
C LEU A 71 -2.94 -43.57 -15.94
N ASN A 72 -3.19 -42.35 -15.47
CA ASN A 72 -4.47 -41.65 -15.56
C ASN A 72 -5.66 -42.49 -15.09
N GLY A 73 -5.44 -43.31 -14.05
CA GLY A 73 -6.45 -44.21 -13.47
C GLY A 73 -6.64 -45.55 -14.17
N GLN A 74 -5.95 -45.81 -15.29
CA GLN A 74 -5.99 -47.10 -15.99
C GLN A 74 -4.77 -47.96 -15.64
N ARG A 75 -4.98 -49.25 -15.36
CA ARG A 75 -3.88 -50.18 -15.03
C ARG A 75 -3.02 -50.44 -16.26
N LEU A 76 -1.70 -50.30 -16.11
CA LEU A 76 -0.76 -50.60 -17.18
C LEU A 76 -0.70 -52.11 -17.47
N THR A 77 -0.78 -52.45 -18.75
CA THR A 77 -0.60 -53.81 -19.28
C THR A 77 0.71 -53.94 -20.09
N GLY A 78 1.39 -52.83 -20.35
CA GLY A 78 2.65 -52.72 -21.07
C GLY A 78 3.32 -51.36 -20.81
N GLU A 79 4.34 -51.02 -21.59
CA GLU A 79 5.03 -49.72 -21.50
C GLU A 79 4.14 -48.60 -22.07
N ALA A 80 4.14 -47.43 -21.42
CA ALA A 80 3.32 -46.28 -21.83
C ALA A 80 4.15 -44.99 -21.90
N THR A 81 3.96 -44.19 -22.95
CA THR A 81 4.62 -42.88 -23.08
C THR A 81 3.97 -41.85 -22.17
N LEU A 82 4.79 -41.05 -21.50
CA LEU A 82 4.36 -40.00 -20.59
C LEU A 82 4.36 -38.62 -21.25
N ARG A 83 3.37 -37.82 -20.88
CA ARG A 83 3.22 -36.42 -21.27
C ARG A 83 3.07 -35.56 -20.03
N ALA A 84 3.37 -34.27 -20.18
CA ALA A 84 3.09 -33.29 -19.13
C ALA A 84 1.57 -33.28 -18.84
N GLY A 85 1.22 -33.38 -17.55
CA GLY A 85 -0.13 -33.49 -17.03
C GLY A 85 -0.56 -34.91 -16.66
N ASP A 86 0.15 -35.96 -17.09
CA ASP A 86 -0.21 -37.35 -16.77
C ASP A 86 -0.07 -37.67 -15.28
N VAL A 87 -0.90 -38.58 -14.76
CA VAL A 87 -0.89 -39.03 -13.37
C VAL A 87 -0.54 -40.51 -13.26
N ILE A 88 0.54 -40.81 -12.57
CA ILE A 88 1.05 -42.15 -12.30
C ILE A 88 0.57 -42.60 -10.91
N GLY A 89 -0.09 -43.75 -10.79
CA GLY A 89 -0.50 -44.35 -9.51
C GLY A 89 0.26 -45.64 -9.21
N LEU A 90 0.72 -45.82 -7.97
CA LEU A 90 1.42 -47.03 -7.53
C LEU A 90 0.52 -47.87 -6.63
N GLY A 91 -0.28 -48.76 -7.22
CA GLY A 91 -1.42 -49.41 -6.58
C GLY A 91 -2.68 -48.55 -6.59
N GLU A 92 -3.85 -49.17 -6.52
CA GLU A 92 -5.16 -48.50 -6.65
C GLU A 92 -5.41 -47.44 -5.56
N THR A 93 -4.95 -47.73 -4.34
CA THR A 93 -5.03 -46.87 -3.15
C THR A 93 -3.70 -46.25 -2.75
N GLY A 94 -2.64 -46.45 -3.54
CA GLY A 94 -1.29 -45.98 -3.21
C GLY A 94 -0.98 -44.56 -3.70
N PRO A 95 0.30 -44.14 -3.59
CA PRO A 95 0.72 -42.78 -3.94
C PRO A 95 0.52 -42.48 -5.42
N ARG A 96 0.19 -41.22 -5.73
CA ARG A 96 -0.03 -40.73 -7.09
C ARG A 96 0.92 -39.59 -7.41
N PHE A 97 1.49 -39.59 -8.61
CA PHE A 97 2.46 -38.62 -9.08
C PHE A 97 1.97 -37.96 -10.37
N SER A 98 1.92 -36.64 -10.41
CA SER A 98 1.68 -35.91 -11.65
C SER A 98 3.00 -35.58 -12.37
N VAL A 99 3.03 -35.76 -13.68
CA VAL A 99 4.14 -35.41 -14.57
C VAL A 99 4.06 -33.91 -14.87
N ALA A 100 4.90 -33.11 -14.21
CA ALA A 100 4.83 -31.66 -14.28
C ALA A 100 5.59 -31.06 -15.48
N ALA A 101 6.61 -31.75 -16.00
CA ALA A 101 7.36 -31.32 -17.18
C ALA A 101 8.04 -32.52 -17.85
N VAL A 102 8.04 -32.55 -19.18
CA VAL A 102 8.76 -33.51 -20.03
C VAL A 102 9.52 -32.67 -21.06
N ALA A 103 10.85 -32.65 -21.00
CA ALA A 103 11.67 -31.89 -21.96
C ALA A 103 12.80 -32.77 -22.51
N ASP A 104 12.89 -32.86 -23.85
CA ASP A 104 13.83 -33.77 -24.53
C ASP A 104 15.23 -33.17 -24.71
N VAL A 105 15.40 -31.85 -24.94
CA VAL A 105 16.71 -31.18 -25.00
C VAL A 105 16.59 -29.72 -24.55
N LEU A 106 17.54 -29.25 -23.73
CA LEU A 106 17.79 -27.82 -23.46
C LEU A 106 18.70 -27.29 -24.58
N ASP A 107 18.16 -26.57 -25.57
CA ASP A 107 19.00 -25.90 -26.57
C ASP A 107 19.47 -24.54 -26.06
N ALA A 108 20.79 -24.37 -26.08
CA ALA A 108 21.46 -23.08 -26.03
C ALA A 108 21.55 -22.52 -27.46
N THR A 109 21.14 -21.27 -27.66
CA THR A 109 21.89 -20.19 -28.36
C THR A 109 20.95 -19.08 -28.85
N VAL A 110 21.41 -17.82 -28.73
CA VAL A 110 21.78 -17.03 -29.93
C VAL A 110 23.12 -16.33 -29.64
N PRO A 111 24.05 -16.23 -30.62
CA PRO A 111 25.45 -15.88 -30.43
C PRO A 111 25.72 -14.37 -30.42
N GLU A 112 26.82 -13.99 -29.77
CA GLU A 112 27.51 -12.72 -30.00
C GLU A 112 27.96 -12.63 -31.47
N ARG A 113 27.67 -11.52 -32.14
CA ARG A 113 28.40 -11.15 -33.35
C ARG A 113 29.79 -10.63 -32.95
N PRO A 114 30.89 -11.21 -33.47
CA PRO A 114 32.22 -10.67 -33.27
C PRO A 114 32.44 -9.50 -34.23
N GLY A 115 32.92 -8.37 -33.71
CA GLY A 115 33.47 -7.28 -34.51
C GLY A 115 32.76 -5.94 -34.34
N LEU A 116 33.10 -5.23 -33.26
CA LEU A 116 33.37 -3.79 -33.24
C LEU A 116 34.19 -3.52 -31.98
N GLY A 117 35.33 -2.87 -32.16
CA GLY A 117 36.46 -2.83 -31.23
C GLY A 117 36.14 -2.32 -29.83
N ALA A 118 36.97 -2.76 -28.88
CA ALA A 118 36.88 -2.49 -27.45
C ALA A 118 36.63 -1.00 -27.10
N PRO A 119 35.74 -0.70 -26.13
CA PRO A 119 35.74 0.57 -25.44
C PRO A 119 36.36 0.45 -24.04
N SER A 120 37.44 1.20 -23.89
CA SER A 120 37.92 1.94 -22.70
C SER A 120 37.22 1.72 -21.37
N ARG A 121 38.03 1.43 -20.35
CA ARG A 121 37.74 1.64 -18.92
C ARG A 121 37.46 3.11 -18.67
N ASP A 122 36.20 3.50 -18.52
CA ASP A 122 35.81 4.68 -17.74
C ASP A 122 34.46 4.49 -17.03
N ARG A 123 34.39 5.04 -15.82
CA ARG A 123 33.45 4.73 -14.76
C ARG A 123 32.18 5.60 -14.81
N HIS A 124 31.03 4.93 -14.70
CA HIS A 124 29.72 5.40 -14.21
C HIS A 124 28.97 6.49 -15.01
N THR A 125 28.27 6.04 -16.06
CA THR A 125 26.95 6.54 -16.46
C THR A 125 25.89 5.50 -16.09
N PRO A 126 24.76 5.83 -15.41
CA PRO A 126 23.69 4.86 -15.19
C PRO A 126 23.05 4.48 -16.53
N ALA A 127 22.94 3.16 -16.76
CA ALA A 127 22.33 2.58 -17.95
C ALA A 127 20.93 3.17 -18.21
N GLU A 128 20.69 3.60 -19.45
CA GLU A 128 19.37 3.87 -19.98
C GLU A 128 18.45 2.67 -19.69
N ALA A 129 17.34 2.91 -18.98
CA ALA A 129 16.44 1.85 -18.53
C ALA A 129 15.71 1.21 -19.72
N ARG A 130 16.28 0.13 -20.28
CA ARG A 130 15.62 -0.69 -21.29
C ARG A 130 14.39 -1.37 -20.67
N ALA A 131 13.23 -1.26 -21.31
CA ALA A 131 12.05 -1.99 -20.90
C ALA A 131 12.17 -3.47 -21.31
N TYR A 132 11.84 -4.39 -20.40
CA TYR A 132 11.84 -5.83 -20.61
C TYR A 132 10.43 -6.39 -20.47
N GLY A 133 10.14 -7.46 -21.21
CA GLY A 133 8.94 -8.28 -21.08
C GLY A 133 9.25 -9.62 -20.43
N VAL A 134 8.31 -10.13 -19.63
CA VAL A 134 8.35 -11.46 -19.02
C VAL A 134 6.99 -12.14 -19.17
N THR A 135 7.01 -13.45 -19.40
CA THR A 135 5.85 -14.33 -19.32
C THR A 135 6.05 -15.29 -18.15
N LEU A 136 5.10 -15.28 -17.20
CA LEU A 136 5.14 -16.10 -15.99
C LEU A 136 3.91 -17.01 -15.93
N LEU A 137 4.12 -18.30 -15.68
CA LEU A 137 3.06 -19.28 -15.47
C LEU A 137 2.89 -19.55 -13.97
N ASP A 138 1.69 -19.40 -13.45
CA ASP A 138 1.34 -19.89 -12.13
C ASP A 138 1.31 -21.42 -12.11
N ALA A 139 2.22 -22.03 -11.36
CA ALA A 139 2.33 -23.48 -11.27
C ALA A 139 1.10 -24.13 -10.60
N SER A 140 0.34 -23.37 -9.80
CA SER A 140 -0.82 -23.88 -9.05
C SER A 140 -2.14 -23.70 -9.80
N THR A 141 -2.28 -22.60 -10.55
CA THR A 141 -3.53 -22.28 -11.26
C THR A 141 -3.46 -22.47 -12.77
N GLY A 142 -2.26 -22.68 -13.33
CA GLY A 142 -2.03 -22.72 -14.78
C GLY A 142 -2.21 -21.37 -15.48
N ARG A 143 -2.42 -20.29 -14.72
CA ARG A 143 -2.66 -18.96 -15.27
C ARG A 143 -1.35 -18.33 -15.74
N ARG A 144 -1.36 -17.80 -16.96
CA ARG A 144 -0.23 -17.04 -17.52
C ARG A 144 -0.37 -15.54 -17.24
N TYR A 145 0.74 -14.91 -16.92
CA TYR A 145 0.89 -13.47 -16.73
C TYR A 145 1.92 -12.95 -17.71
N GLU A 146 1.55 -11.94 -18.49
CA GLU A 146 2.48 -11.18 -19.33
C GLU A 146 2.64 -9.79 -18.74
N ALA A 147 3.87 -9.40 -18.47
CA ALA A 147 4.18 -8.08 -17.93
C ALA A 147 5.36 -7.45 -18.66
N ARG A 148 5.35 -6.13 -18.78
CA ARG A 148 6.38 -5.36 -19.51
C ARG A 148 6.70 -4.07 -18.77
N GLY A 149 7.97 -3.71 -18.68
CA GLY A 149 8.40 -2.46 -18.06
C GLY A 149 9.88 -2.42 -17.73
N VAL A 150 10.33 -1.28 -17.21
CA VAL A 150 11.69 -1.12 -16.64
C VAL A 150 11.80 -1.74 -15.23
N ARG A 151 10.64 -1.97 -14.62
CA ARG A 151 10.43 -2.66 -13.35
C ARG A 151 9.08 -3.35 -13.40
N ILE A 152 9.02 -4.63 -13.03
CA ILE A 152 7.80 -5.43 -13.00
C ILE A 152 7.64 -5.97 -11.57
N ARG A 153 6.51 -5.70 -10.93
CA ARG A 153 6.22 -6.06 -9.55
C ARG A 153 5.32 -7.29 -9.49
N LEU A 154 5.65 -8.18 -8.56
CA LEU A 154 4.99 -9.44 -8.28
C LEU A 154 4.39 -9.36 -6.87
N GLY A 155 3.10 -9.64 -6.69
CA GLY A 155 2.48 -9.61 -5.38
C GLY A 155 0.97 -9.61 -5.41
N ARG A 156 0.31 -9.59 -4.25
CA ARG A 156 -1.17 -9.59 -4.17
C ARG A 156 -1.79 -8.20 -4.40
N GLY A 157 -0.99 -7.16 -4.25
CA GLY A 157 -1.41 -5.77 -4.34
C GLY A 157 -1.78 -5.38 -5.77
N ARG A 158 -2.75 -4.48 -5.91
CA ARG A 158 -3.19 -3.97 -7.22
C ARG A 158 -2.13 -3.11 -7.93
N GLU A 159 -1.11 -2.69 -7.20
CA GLU A 159 0.09 -2.02 -7.70
C GLU A 159 1.08 -2.95 -8.40
N CYS A 160 0.85 -4.28 -8.36
CA CYS A 160 1.68 -5.27 -9.03
C CYS A 160 1.15 -5.56 -10.44
N GLU A 161 2.06 -5.58 -11.41
CA GLU A 161 1.77 -5.98 -12.78
C GLU A 161 1.46 -7.49 -12.87
N VAL A 162 2.02 -8.31 -11.97
CA VAL A 162 1.73 -9.75 -11.87
C VAL A 162 1.13 -10.07 -10.50
N ARG A 163 -0.12 -10.55 -10.52
CA ARG A 163 -0.93 -10.80 -9.32
C ARG A 163 -1.39 -12.26 -9.27
N PRO A 164 -0.56 -13.17 -8.73
CA PRO A 164 -0.88 -14.61 -8.69
C PRO A 164 -2.03 -14.96 -7.75
N VAL A 165 -2.30 -14.11 -6.76
CA VAL A 165 -3.28 -14.36 -5.69
C VAL A 165 -4.19 -13.16 -5.45
N GLY A 166 -5.33 -13.42 -4.83
CA GLY A 166 -6.30 -12.40 -4.44
C GLY A 166 -5.79 -11.46 -3.35
N SER A 167 -6.47 -10.32 -3.16
CA SER A 167 -6.05 -9.28 -2.20
C SER A 167 -6.09 -9.70 -0.73
N SER A 168 -6.84 -10.76 -0.41
CA SER A 168 -6.98 -11.36 0.93
C SER A 168 -5.86 -12.36 1.29
N ASP A 169 -5.00 -12.72 0.33
CA ASP A 169 -3.90 -13.67 0.58
C ASP A 169 -2.92 -13.12 1.63
N THR A 170 -2.57 -13.93 2.62
CA THR A 170 -1.68 -13.54 3.72
C THR A 170 -0.24 -14.02 3.53
N ILE A 171 0.00 -14.94 2.60
CA ILE A 171 1.32 -15.49 2.28
C ILE A 171 2.08 -14.52 1.37
N VAL A 172 1.38 -13.91 0.42
CA VAL A 172 1.97 -12.99 -0.56
C VAL A 172 1.83 -11.53 -0.09
N SER A 173 2.94 -10.81 0.09
CA SER A 173 2.93 -9.36 0.33
C SER A 173 2.36 -8.55 -0.85
N ARG A 174 1.91 -7.31 -0.58
CA ARG A 174 1.27 -6.45 -1.62
C ARG A 174 2.19 -6.20 -2.81
N ILE A 175 3.43 -5.83 -2.54
CA ILE A 175 4.58 -5.96 -3.45
C ILE A 175 5.48 -6.98 -2.76
N HIS A 176 5.69 -8.12 -3.38
CA HIS A 176 6.44 -9.25 -2.82
C HIS A 176 7.84 -9.31 -3.43
N ALA A 177 7.94 -9.25 -4.74
CA ALA A 177 9.20 -9.25 -5.47
C ALA A 177 9.17 -8.23 -6.62
N GLU A 178 10.34 -7.75 -7.04
CA GLU A 178 10.51 -6.89 -8.20
C GLU A 178 11.47 -7.51 -9.21
N LEU A 179 11.08 -7.51 -10.48
CA LEU A 179 11.92 -7.85 -11.62
C LEU A 179 12.45 -6.56 -12.26
N THR A 180 13.76 -6.44 -12.41
CA THR A 180 14.44 -5.27 -12.98
C THR A 180 15.56 -5.69 -13.93
N VAL A 181 16.05 -4.78 -14.78
CA VAL A 181 17.17 -5.08 -15.68
C VAL A 181 18.50 -5.01 -14.92
N GLY A 182 19.24 -6.12 -14.93
CA GLY A 182 20.58 -6.22 -14.36
C GLY A 182 21.67 -5.62 -15.26
N SER A 183 22.88 -5.44 -14.70
CA SER A 183 24.04 -4.85 -15.36
C SER A 183 24.54 -5.64 -16.59
N THR A 184 24.18 -6.92 -16.70
CA THR A 184 24.57 -7.83 -17.79
C THR A 184 23.47 -8.07 -18.83
N SER A 185 22.49 -7.16 -18.96
CA SER A 185 21.40 -7.22 -19.97
C SER A 185 20.37 -8.35 -19.76
N GLY A 186 20.20 -8.85 -18.53
CA GLY A 186 19.18 -9.84 -18.16
C GLY A 186 18.23 -9.33 -17.08
N LEU A 187 17.04 -9.92 -16.94
CA LEU A 187 16.16 -9.65 -15.81
C LEU A 187 16.76 -10.23 -14.52
N VAL A 188 16.70 -9.47 -13.44
CA VAL A 188 17.03 -9.92 -12.09
C VAL A 188 15.80 -9.76 -11.20
N VAL A 189 15.56 -10.74 -10.33
CA VAL A 189 14.53 -10.66 -9.30
C VAL A 189 15.16 -10.22 -7.99
N ARG A 190 14.44 -9.37 -7.26
CA ARG A 190 14.79 -8.91 -5.91
C ARG A 190 13.58 -9.11 -5.02
N ASP A 191 13.83 -9.51 -3.78
CA ASP A 191 12.81 -9.43 -2.75
C ASP A 191 12.49 -7.96 -2.44
N ALA A 192 11.20 -7.61 -2.36
CA ALA A 192 10.74 -6.24 -2.15
C ALA A 192 10.55 -5.88 -0.67
N GLY A 193 11.20 -6.61 0.24
CA GLY A 193 10.91 -6.56 1.68
C GLY A 193 9.65 -7.35 2.02
N SER A 194 9.50 -8.53 1.43
CA SER A 194 8.34 -9.39 1.65
C SER A 194 8.34 -9.97 3.07
N THR A 195 7.14 -10.29 3.57
CA THR A 195 6.98 -10.83 4.94
C THR A 195 7.46 -12.27 5.04
N ASN A 196 7.33 -13.04 3.96
CA ASN A 196 7.57 -14.48 3.94
C ASN A 196 8.74 -14.90 3.04
N GLY A 197 9.50 -13.94 2.52
CA GLY A 197 10.65 -14.15 1.64
C GLY A 197 10.28 -14.50 0.20
N THR A 198 11.03 -13.96 -0.76
CA THR A 198 11.04 -14.41 -2.16
C THR A 198 12.06 -15.51 -2.33
N PHE A 199 11.72 -16.56 -3.06
CA PHE A 199 12.65 -17.65 -3.38
C PHE A 199 12.73 -17.86 -4.89
N VAL A 200 13.93 -18.13 -5.39
CA VAL A 200 14.16 -18.59 -6.77
C VAL A 200 14.69 -20.01 -6.69
N ASN A 201 14.00 -20.96 -7.31
CA ASN A 201 14.38 -22.37 -7.28
C ASN A 201 14.60 -22.90 -5.84
N ASN A 202 13.73 -22.46 -4.92
CA ASN A 202 13.76 -22.73 -3.47
C ASN A 202 14.90 -22.09 -2.67
N GLU A 203 15.81 -21.35 -3.31
CA GLU A 203 16.84 -20.57 -2.63
C GLU A 203 16.31 -19.16 -2.30
N PRO A 204 16.54 -18.64 -1.08
CA PRO A 204 16.06 -17.32 -0.69
C PRO A 204 16.78 -16.22 -1.47
N VAL A 205 16.02 -15.23 -1.93
CA VAL A 205 16.54 -14.05 -2.64
C VAL A 205 16.95 -13.00 -1.61
N THR A 206 18.22 -13.01 -1.22
CA THR A 206 18.80 -11.99 -0.31
C THR A 206 19.37 -10.79 -1.05
N ASP A 207 19.91 -11.02 -2.25
CA ASP A 207 20.39 -10.01 -3.19
C ASP A 207 19.69 -10.18 -4.56
N ALA A 208 20.02 -9.34 -5.53
CA ALA A 208 19.47 -9.46 -6.88
C ALA A 208 19.91 -10.75 -7.57
N VAL A 209 18.97 -11.65 -7.85
CA VAL A 209 19.23 -12.95 -8.49
C VAL A 209 18.86 -12.88 -9.98
N PRO A 210 19.76 -13.24 -10.92
CA PRO A 210 19.42 -13.36 -12.34
C PRO A 210 18.29 -14.35 -12.59
N VAL A 211 17.35 -13.99 -13.47
CA VAL A 211 16.19 -14.79 -13.83
C VAL A 211 16.38 -15.40 -15.21
N ARG A 212 16.19 -16.71 -15.31
CA ARG A 212 16.30 -17.51 -16.52
C ARG A 212 14.97 -18.17 -16.86
N LEU A 213 14.82 -18.58 -18.11
CA LEU A 213 13.69 -19.42 -18.53
C LEU A 213 13.68 -20.72 -17.71
N GLY A 214 12.51 -21.09 -17.21
CA GLY A 214 12.31 -22.25 -16.34
C GLY A 214 12.47 -21.97 -14.84
N ASP A 215 13.00 -20.82 -14.44
CA ASP A 215 13.18 -20.50 -13.01
C ASP A 215 11.82 -20.39 -12.29
N ARG A 216 11.79 -20.89 -11.05
CA ARG A 216 10.60 -20.88 -10.18
C ARG A 216 10.73 -19.76 -9.16
N ILE A 217 9.97 -18.69 -9.31
CA ILE A 217 9.86 -17.60 -8.36
C ILE A 217 8.71 -17.89 -7.41
N MET A 218 9.01 -18.28 -6.16
CA MET A 218 8.02 -18.51 -5.12
C MET A 218 7.86 -17.25 -4.26
N LEU A 219 6.62 -16.81 -4.09
CA LEU A 219 6.28 -15.64 -3.30
C LEU A 219 5.81 -16.08 -1.91
N GLY A 220 6.73 -16.13 -0.95
CA GLY A 220 6.49 -16.62 0.40
C GLY A 220 6.54 -18.14 0.47
N LYS A 221 7.12 -18.67 1.55
CA LYS A 221 7.18 -20.12 1.75
C LYS A 221 5.77 -20.72 1.78
N GLY A 222 5.43 -21.58 0.82
CA GLY A 222 4.09 -22.15 0.64
C GLY A 222 3.11 -21.28 -0.14
N GLY A 223 3.58 -20.16 -0.72
CA GLY A 223 2.80 -19.29 -1.59
C GLY A 223 2.84 -19.70 -3.06
N PRO A 224 2.26 -18.89 -3.96
CA PRO A 224 2.21 -19.19 -5.39
C PRO A 224 3.63 -19.24 -5.97
N VAL A 225 3.82 -20.18 -6.89
CA VAL A 225 5.09 -20.40 -7.58
C VAL A 225 4.92 -20.02 -9.04
N LEU A 226 5.66 -19.01 -9.47
CA LEU A 226 5.64 -18.49 -10.83
C LEU A 226 6.82 -19.04 -11.62
N ILE A 227 6.55 -19.74 -12.71
CA ILE A 227 7.54 -20.31 -13.62
C ILE A 227 7.79 -19.32 -14.75
N VAL A 228 9.05 -19.03 -15.05
CA VAL A 228 9.43 -18.12 -16.14
C VAL A 228 9.33 -18.85 -17.49
N GLU A 229 8.29 -18.56 -18.28
CA GLU A 229 8.06 -19.16 -19.60
C GLU A 229 8.60 -18.32 -20.76
N GLY A 230 8.83 -17.01 -20.56
CA GLY A 230 9.26 -16.10 -21.63
C GLY A 230 10.04 -14.88 -21.12
N LEU A 231 11.07 -14.45 -21.86
CA LEU A 231 11.88 -13.25 -21.59
C LEU A 231 12.19 -12.52 -22.91
N GLY A 232 12.08 -11.18 -22.96
CA GLY A 232 12.40 -10.39 -24.17
C GLY A 232 12.58 -8.88 -23.96
N THR A 233 13.21 -8.18 -24.91
CA THR A 233 13.42 -6.71 -24.89
C THR A 233 12.31 -5.98 -25.67
N ALA A 234 11.83 -4.84 -25.15
CA ALA A 234 10.82 -4.01 -25.81
C ALA A 234 11.45 -2.84 -26.61
N PRO A 235 10.90 -2.44 -27.78
CA PRO A 235 11.41 -1.30 -28.56
C PRO A 235 11.16 0.07 -27.91
N GLN A 236 12.08 1.03 -28.11
CA GLN A 236 12.22 2.32 -27.40
C GLN A 236 11.12 3.37 -27.72
N LEU A 237 10.66 4.12 -26.70
CA LEU A 237 10.00 5.43 -26.83
C LEU A 237 10.97 6.55 -26.38
N ALA A 238 11.02 7.64 -27.16
CA ALA A 238 12.00 8.73 -27.04
C ALA A 238 11.71 9.70 -25.86
N ALA A 239 12.77 10.09 -25.15
CA ALA A 239 12.73 11.08 -24.07
C ALA A 239 13.07 12.50 -24.57
N ALA A 240 12.41 13.52 -24.01
CA ALA A 240 12.63 14.95 -24.27
C ALA A 240 13.82 15.52 -23.46
N PRO A 241 14.45 16.63 -23.91
CA PRO A 241 15.80 16.99 -23.48
C PRO A 241 15.84 17.90 -22.24
N ARG A 242 16.89 17.77 -21.42
CA ARG A 242 17.31 18.80 -20.44
C ARG A 242 18.77 19.21 -20.62
N ARG A 243 18.97 20.50 -20.36
CA ARG A 243 20.16 21.33 -20.62
C ARG A 243 21.36 20.98 -19.73
N SER A 244 22.54 21.15 -20.32
CA SER A 244 23.91 20.89 -19.85
C SER A 244 24.42 21.83 -18.75
N HIS A 245 25.33 21.36 -17.89
CA HIS A 245 26.40 22.18 -17.29
C HIS A 245 27.69 21.37 -17.01
N VAL A 246 28.79 22.11 -17.03
CA VAL A 246 30.18 21.76 -17.35
C VAL A 246 30.96 21.16 -16.18
N GLY A 247 31.92 20.29 -16.52
CA GLY A 247 32.74 19.50 -15.61
C GLY A 247 33.97 20.19 -14.97
N PRO A 248 34.75 19.42 -14.19
CA PRO A 248 35.65 19.90 -13.15
C PRO A 248 37.12 19.91 -13.57
N ARG A 249 37.92 20.81 -13.00
CA ARG A 249 39.38 20.65 -12.95
C ARG A 249 39.96 20.98 -11.58
N THR A 250 40.78 20.02 -11.14
CA THR A 250 41.99 20.15 -10.32
C THR A 250 41.82 20.48 -8.84
N LEU A 251 41.65 19.37 -8.10
CA LEU A 251 41.99 19.13 -6.71
C LEU A 251 43.49 19.39 -6.44
N ARG A 252 43.82 19.72 -5.18
CA ARG A 252 45.06 19.36 -4.46
C ARG A 252 46.25 20.32 -4.27
N ALA A 253 46.13 21.63 -4.49
CA ALA A 253 47.24 22.55 -4.17
C ALA A 253 46.93 23.80 -3.32
N MET A 254 45.80 23.87 -2.60
CA MET A 254 45.49 25.05 -1.76
C MET A 254 44.79 24.72 -0.42
N ILE A 255 45.14 23.60 0.22
CA ILE A 255 44.57 23.20 1.52
C ILE A 255 45.67 23.26 2.56
N GLY A 256 45.88 24.44 3.14
CA GLY A 256 46.79 24.64 4.27
C GLY A 256 46.47 25.91 5.03
N GLU A 257 46.30 27.04 4.33
CA GLU A 257 46.16 28.34 4.97
C GLU A 257 44.73 28.94 4.88
N ALA A 258 43.86 28.43 4.01
CA ALA A 258 42.47 28.92 3.86
C ALA A 258 41.52 28.54 5.03
N VAL A 259 41.87 27.53 5.83
CA VAL A 259 40.96 26.93 6.84
C VAL A 259 40.80 27.80 8.09
N ALA A 260 41.80 28.62 8.43
CA ALA A 260 41.72 29.48 9.62
C ALA A 260 40.94 30.79 9.40
N GLN A 261 40.91 31.31 8.17
CA GLN A 261 40.22 32.56 7.83
C GLN A 261 38.73 32.32 7.49
N ALA A 262 38.41 31.18 6.88
CA ALA A 262 37.03 30.77 6.60
C ALA A 262 36.21 30.57 7.88
N LYS A 263 36.82 30.06 8.96
CA LYS A 263 36.11 29.77 10.22
C LYS A 263 35.57 31.03 10.92
N ARG A 264 36.29 32.15 10.86
CA ARG A 264 35.83 33.43 11.46
C ARG A 264 34.76 34.14 10.63
N ARG A 265 34.86 34.10 9.30
CA ARG A 265 33.82 34.64 8.40
C ARG A 265 32.54 33.79 8.45
N LEU A 266 32.66 32.47 8.60
CA LEU A 266 31.51 31.58 8.72
C LEU A 266 30.72 31.82 10.02
N VAL A 267 31.40 32.04 11.15
CA VAL A 267 30.70 32.33 12.42
C VAL A 267 29.95 33.67 12.37
N ALA A 268 30.55 34.71 11.78
CA ALA A 268 29.87 36.00 11.60
C ALA A 268 28.71 35.91 10.60
N LEU A 269 28.88 35.18 9.49
CA LEU A 269 27.83 34.96 8.49
C LEU A 269 26.68 34.13 9.07
N VAL A 270 26.97 33.11 9.87
CA VAL A 270 25.97 32.29 10.56
C VAL A 270 25.24 33.10 11.61
N ALA A 271 25.92 33.94 12.40
CA ALA A 271 25.26 34.83 13.35
C ALA A 271 24.33 35.85 12.65
N PHE A 272 24.77 36.40 11.51
CA PHE A 272 23.96 37.31 10.69
C PHE A 272 22.78 36.58 10.01
N LEU A 273 22.98 35.37 9.49
CA LEU A 273 21.92 34.52 8.94
C LEU A 273 20.93 34.08 10.01
N VAL A 274 21.38 33.79 11.24
CA VAL A 274 20.50 33.45 12.37
C VAL A 274 19.70 34.67 12.82
N LEU A 275 20.25 35.89 12.78
CA LEU A 275 19.52 37.12 13.04
C LEU A 275 18.52 37.45 11.91
N LEU A 276 18.89 37.26 10.64
CA LEU A 276 17.99 37.44 9.49
C LEU A 276 16.89 36.38 9.44
N LEU A 277 17.22 35.12 9.72
CA LEU A 277 16.26 34.03 9.87
C LEU A 277 15.40 34.24 11.11
N GLY A 278 15.95 34.73 12.21
CA GLY A 278 15.18 35.05 13.41
C GLY A 278 14.18 36.19 13.17
N ALA A 279 14.61 37.27 12.53
CA ALA A 279 13.73 38.39 12.17
C ALA A 279 12.73 38.02 11.06
N GLY A 280 13.13 37.21 10.08
CA GLY A 280 12.27 36.69 9.02
C GLY A 280 11.25 35.67 9.53
N VAL A 281 11.66 34.74 10.40
CA VAL A 281 10.77 33.79 11.09
C VAL A 281 9.85 34.53 12.04
N TYR A 282 10.30 35.58 12.73
CA TYR A 282 9.44 36.39 13.58
C TYR A 282 8.43 37.23 12.76
N GLY A 283 8.84 37.81 11.63
CA GLY A 283 7.95 38.53 10.72
C GLY A 283 6.93 37.62 10.02
N VAL A 284 7.35 36.42 9.61
CA VAL A 284 6.45 35.38 9.06
C VAL A 284 5.56 34.82 10.15
N TYR A 285 6.06 34.56 11.35
CA TYR A 285 5.26 34.15 12.51
C TYR A 285 4.22 35.20 12.87
N TRP A 286 4.57 36.48 12.86
CA TRP A 286 3.65 37.58 13.15
C TRP A 286 2.57 37.71 12.08
N ARG A 287 2.93 37.60 10.79
CA ARG A 287 1.98 37.63 9.67
C ARG A 287 1.08 36.38 9.62
N VAL A 288 1.65 35.20 9.81
CA VAL A 288 0.91 33.93 9.89
C VAL A 288 0.04 33.89 11.14
N SER A 289 0.47 34.48 12.27
CA SER A 289 -0.38 34.59 13.46
C SER A 289 -1.57 35.52 13.26
N GLY A 290 -1.42 36.56 12.43
CA GLY A 290 -2.53 37.42 12.00
C GLY A 290 -3.53 36.68 11.11
N GLU A 291 -3.04 35.98 10.08
CA GLU A 291 -3.88 35.21 9.14
C GLU A 291 -4.54 33.97 9.78
N VAL A 292 -3.85 33.31 10.73
CA VAL A 292 -4.41 32.20 11.53
C VAL A 292 -5.49 32.69 12.48
N GLN A 293 -5.37 33.89 13.06
CA GLN A 293 -6.43 34.48 13.87
C GLN A 293 -7.66 34.90 13.05
N GLU A 294 -7.47 35.38 11.81
CA GLU A 294 -8.59 35.68 10.91
C GLU A 294 -9.33 34.41 10.47
N THR A 295 -8.59 33.36 10.08
CA THR A 295 -9.21 32.06 9.73
C THR A 295 -9.81 31.32 10.93
N GLU A 296 -9.27 31.46 12.14
CA GLU A 296 -9.90 30.96 13.37
C GLU A 296 -11.18 31.73 13.73
N ARG A 297 -11.23 33.05 13.46
CA ARG A 297 -12.44 33.87 13.62
C ARG A 297 -13.53 33.46 12.62
N GLU A 298 -13.16 33.20 11.37
CA GLU A 298 -14.07 32.66 10.33
C GLU A 298 -14.57 31.23 10.65
N ARG A 299 -13.81 30.45 11.44
CA ARG A 299 -14.19 29.08 11.85
C ARG A 299 -15.09 29.02 13.07
N ARG A 300 -14.87 29.88 14.08
CA ARG A 300 -15.77 30.00 15.22
C ARG A 300 -17.14 30.53 14.78
N THR A 301 -17.14 31.46 13.83
CA THR A 301 -18.36 32.07 13.29
C THR A 301 -19.31 31.09 12.61
N ALA A 302 -18.88 29.96 12.02
CA ALA A 302 -19.79 29.01 11.35
C ALA A 302 -20.61 28.13 12.33
N GLY A 303 -20.03 27.74 13.45
CA GLY A 303 -20.74 27.00 14.52
C GLY A 303 -21.60 27.93 15.38
N ASP A 304 -21.09 29.15 15.62
CA ASP A 304 -21.83 30.20 16.31
C ASP A 304 -22.96 30.74 15.44
N SER A 305 -22.81 30.83 14.11
CA SER A 305 -23.85 31.28 13.20
C SER A 305 -25.04 30.33 13.16
N ALA A 306 -24.84 29.01 13.15
CA ALA A 306 -25.94 28.04 13.17
C ALA A 306 -26.75 28.13 14.48
N ARG A 307 -26.07 28.38 15.62
CA ARG A 307 -26.73 28.61 16.91
C ARG A 307 -27.46 29.95 16.94
N LEU A 308 -26.81 31.01 16.46
CA LEU A 308 -27.38 32.36 16.37
C LEU A 308 -28.58 32.39 15.41
N GLU A 309 -28.55 31.63 14.32
CA GLU A 309 -29.66 31.48 13.37
C GLU A 309 -30.84 30.72 14.00
N THR A 310 -30.56 29.65 14.75
CA THR A 310 -31.59 28.94 15.51
C THR A 310 -32.24 29.84 16.55
N GLU A 311 -31.44 30.61 17.31
CA GLU A 311 -31.95 31.58 18.28
C GLU A 311 -32.70 32.73 17.60
N ARG A 312 -32.21 33.22 16.46
CA ARG A 312 -32.88 34.24 15.65
C ARG A 312 -34.26 33.76 15.19
N LEU A 313 -34.34 32.56 14.60
CA LEU A 313 -35.62 31.96 14.18
C LEU A 313 -36.56 31.73 15.36
N ARG A 314 -36.02 31.38 16.53
CA ARG A 314 -36.79 31.26 17.78
C ARG A 314 -37.38 32.60 18.20
N GLN A 315 -36.58 33.67 18.18
CA GLN A 315 -37.00 35.04 18.49
C GLN A 315 -38.01 35.58 17.47
N GLU A 316 -37.76 35.39 16.18
CA GLU A 316 -38.67 35.80 15.09
C GLU A 316 -40.02 35.08 15.19
N LEU A 317 -40.03 33.78 15.52
CA LEU A 317 -41.27 33.03 15.74
C LEU A 317 -42.04 33.53 16.97
N VAL A 318 -41.36 33.86 18.06
CA VAL A 318 -41.98 34.45 19.26
C VAL A 318 -42.58 35.81 18.92
N ALA A 319 -41.83 36.67 18.22
CA ALA A 319 -42.29 37.99 17.80
C ALA A 319 -43.49 37.92 16.83
N ALA A 320 -43.46 37.01 15.85
CA ALA A 320 -44.54 36.81 14.90
C ALA A 320 -45.84 36.34 15.59
N ARG A 321 -45.74 35.49 16.62
CA ARG A 321 -46.90 35.08 17.44
C ARG A 321 -47.43 36.25 18.27
N ALA A 322 -46.56 37.02 18.90
CA ALA A 322 -46.95 38.18 19.70
C ALA A 322 -47.63 39.28 18.86
N ALA A 323 -47.20 39.46 17.61
CA ALA A 323 -47.77 40.42 16.67
C ALA A 323 -49.03 39.91 15.92
N ALA A 324 -49.56 38.73 16.26
CA ALA A 324 -50.69 38.10 15.58
C ALA A 324 -50.51 38.01 14.04
N ALA A 325 -49.29 37.68 13.60
CA ALA A 325 -48.96 37.57 12.18
C ALA A 325 -49.78 36.46 11.47
N PRO A 326 -49.90 36.50 10.13
CA PRO A 326 -50.64 35.50 9.36
C PRO A 326 -50.18 34.07 9.65
N ALA A 327 -51.13 33.13 9.75
CA ALA A 327 -50.86 31.73 10.10
C ALA A 327 -49.81 31.07 9.18
N ALA A 328 -49.79 31.42 7.88
CA ALA A 328 -48.82 30.90 6.92
C ALA A 328 -47.36 31.27 7.27
N LEU A 329 -47.12 32.49 7.77
CA LEU A 329 -45.79 32.95 8.18
C LEU A 329 -45.33 32.25 9.46
N VAL A 330 -46.23 32.11 10.45
CA VAL A 330 -45.93 31.40 11.70
C VAL A 330 -45.60 29.93 11.44
N GLU A 331 -46.30 29.28 10.51
CA GLU A 331 -46.04 27.88 10.16
C GLU A 331 -44.75 27.72 9.34
N SER A 332 -44.43 28.66 8.46
CA SER A 332 -43.14 28.71 7.76
C SER A 332 -41.96 28.86 8.73
N LEU A 333 -42.02 29.81 9.67
CA LEU A 333 -41.00 30.01 10.70
C LEU A 333 -40.86 28.79 11.62
N ARG A 334 -41.97 28.12 11.98
CA ARG A 334 -41.93 26.84 12.70
C ARG A 334 -41.21 25.74 11.93
N ALA A 335 -41.44 25.65 10.62
CA ALA A 335 -40.78 24.66 9.78
C ALA A 335 -39.27 24.94 9.67
N GLN A 336 -38.88 26.19 9.44
CA GLN A 336 -37.48 26.62 9.41
C GLN A 336 -36.78 26.38 10.75
N LEU A 337 -37.42 26.73 11.87
CA LEU A 337 -36.87 26.47 13.20
C LEU A 337 -36.66 24.97 13.46
N ARG A 338 -37.62 24.11 13.07
CA ARG A 338 -37.47 22.65 13.18
C ARG A 338 -36.25 22.13 12.42
N VAL A 339 -36.01 22.64 11.21
CA VAL A 339 -34.84 22.28 10.39
C VAL A 339 -33.55 22.77 11.04
N ALA A 340 -33.51 24.02 11.54
CA ALA A 340 -32.36 24.60 12.20
C ALA A 340 -32.01 23.90 13.54
N GLU A 341 -33.02 23.56 14.35
CA GLU A 341 -32.87 22.80 15.60
C GLU A 341 -32.33 21.39 15.34
N ALA A 342 -32.84 20.70 14.30
CA ALA A 342 -32.34 19.39 13.89
C ALA A 342 -30.86 19.47 13.46
N SER A 343 -30.51 20.46 12.61
CA SER A 343 -29.13 20.67 12.17
C SER A 343 -28.17 20.96 13.34
N THR A 344 -28.60 21.79 14.30
CA THR A 344 -27.81 22.10 15.50
C THR A 344 -27.64 20.87 16.41
N ALA A 345 -28.67 20.04 16.54
CA ALA A 345 -28.60 18.80 17.30
C ALA A 345 -27.62 17.80 16.66
N ASP A 346 -27.65 17.66 15.32
CA ASP A 346 -26.73 16.80 14.58
C ASP A 346 -25.28 17.27 14.72
N LEU A 347 -25.03 18.58 14.62
CA LEU A 347 -23.70 19.17 14.85
C LEU A 347 -23.19 18.89 16.27
N ARG A 348 -24.04 19.00 17.30
CA ARG A 348 -23.65 18.67 18.68
C ARG A 348 -23.35 17.18 18.86
N ALA A 349 -24.18 16.32 18.28
CA ALA A 349 -23.97 14.88 18.34
C ALA A 349 -22.66 14.46 17.65
N ALA A 350 -22.33 15.09 16.53
CA ALA A 350 -21.08 14.87 15.82
C ALA A 350 -19.84 15.29 16.63
N LEU A 351 -19.88 16.47 17.26
CA LEU A 351 -18.81 16.90 18.15
C LEU A 351 -18.62 15.91 19.30
N ALA A 352 -19.70 15.50 19.95
CA ALA A 352 -19.65 14.54 21.06
C ALA A 352 -19.02 13.21 20.62
N ARG A 353 -19.35 12.71 19.42
CA ARG A 353 -18.72 11.51 18.84
C ARG A 353 -17.24 11.71 18.54
N ALA A 354 -16.87 12.84 17.94
CA ALA A 354 -15.47 13.15 17.62
C ALA A 354 -14.63 13.27 18.91
N GLN A 355 -15.18 13.92 19.95
CA GLN A 355 -14.56 14.00 21.28
C GLN A 355 -14.43 12.62 21.93
N ALA A 356 -15.47 11.79 21.87
CA ALA A 356 -15.42 10.42 22.40
C ALA A 356 -14.38 9.56 21.69
N ALA A 357 -14.32 9.62 20.35
CA ALA A 357 -13.32 8.91 19.55
C ALA A 357 -11.90 9.36 19.89
N LEU A 358 -11.67 10.68 19.99
CA LEU A 358 -10.38 11.24 20.39
C LEU A 358 -9.99 10.82 21.81
N SER A 359 -10.92 10.88 22.77
CA SER A 359 -10.70 10.44 24.16
C SER A 359 -10.25 8.98 24.19
N SER A 360 -11.01 8.09 23.54
CA SER A 360 -10.68 6.67 23.50
C SER A 360 -9.29 6.41 22.89
N GLN A 361 -8.93 7.13 21.83
CA GLN A 361 -7.60 7.03 21.22
C GLN A 361 -6.49 7.53 22.15
N LEU A 362 -6.73 8.64 22.86
CA LEU A 362 -5.78 9.19 23.83
C LEU A 362 -5.60 8.25 25.02
N ASP A 363 -6.67 7.64 25.54
CA ASP A 363 -6.62 6.69 26.65
C ASP A 363 -5.83 5.44 26.27
N ALA A 364 -6.09 4.87 25.08
CA ALA A 364 -5.32 3.75 24.54
C ALA A 364 -3.85 4.15 24.27
N GLY A 365 -3.60 5.42 23.95
CA GLY A 365 -2.27 6.00 23.83
C GLY A 365 -1.54 6.07 25.18
N GLU A 366 -2.23 6.53 26.23
CA GLU A 366 -1.70 6.61 27.59
C GLU A 366 -1.39 5.23 28.18
N GLN A 367 -2.23 4.24 27.94
CA GLN A 367 -1.94 2.87 28.38
C GLN A 367 -0.67 2.34 27.73
N ARG A 368 -0.48 2.57 26.42
CA ARG A 368 0.76 2.21 25.71
C ARG A 368 1.97 2.98 26.26
N ARG A 369 1.77 4.24 26.62
CA ARG A 369 2.80 5.10 27.23
C ARG A 369 3.27 4.54 28.58
N LEU A 370 2.33 4.16 29.44
CA LEU A 370 2.62 3.54 30.74
C LEU A 370 3.32 2.19 30.59
N ALA A 371 2.86 1.35 29.66
CA ALA A 371 3.51 0.07 29.35
C ALA A 371 4.95 0.25 28.85
N ALA A 372 5.19 1.22 27.95
CA ALA A 372 6.53 1.55 27.46
C ALA A 372 7.45 2.05 28.59
N GLN A 373 6.93 2.86 29.51
CA GLN A 373 7.68 3.32 30.69
C GLN A 373 8.06 2.16 31.63
N ALA A 374 7.14 1.22 31.86
CA ALA A 374 7.42 0.03 32.65
C ALA A 374 8.50 -0.86 32.00
N GLU A 375 8.46 -1.00 30.67
CA GLU A 375 9.45 -1.75 29.90
C GLU A 375 10.85 -1.11 29.97
N VAL A 376 10.94 0.22 29.83
CA VAL A 376 12.20 0.96 30.02
C VAL A 376 12.76 0.71 31.42
N GLN A 377 11.91 0.74 32.45
CA GLN A 377 12.35 0.48 33.82
C GLN A 377 12.87 -0.95 33.98
N ARG A 378 12.17 -1.95 33.42
CA ARG A 378 12.60 -3.35 33.43
C ARG A 378 13.99 -3.51 32.79
N LEU A 379 14.19 -2.95 31.60
CA LEU A 379 15.47 -3.02 30.88
C LEU A 379 16.61 -2.33 31.64
N ARG A 380 16.34 -1.22 32.33
CA ARG A 380 17.32 -0.54 33.20
C ARG A 380 17.71 -1.40 34.41
N ASP A 381 16.74 -2.07 35.02
CA ASP A 381 16.98 -2.95 36.16
C ASP A 381 17.80 -4.19 35.73
N GLU A 382 17.50 -4.76 34.55
CA GLU A 382 18.26 -5.84 33.92
C GLU A 382 19.70 -5.43 33.60
N LEU A 383 19.89 -4.25 33.01
CA LEU A 383 21.22 -3.69 32.74
C LEU A 383 22.01 -3.52 34.05
N SER A 384 21.39 -2.94 35.07
CA SER A 384 22.02 -2.75 36.39
C SER A 384 22.40 -4.08 37.05
N ALA A 385 21.57 -5.12 36.90
CA ALA A 385 21.86 -6.46 37.40
C ALA A 385 22.97 -7.16 36.60
N ALA A 386 23.00 -6.96 35.27
CA ALA A 386 24.07 -7.45 34.41
C ALA A 386 25.41 -6.82 34.79
N GLU A 387 25.48 -5.50 34.94
CA GLU A 387 26.71 -4.80 35.33
C GLU A 387 27.29 -5.31 36.66
N ARG A 388 26.43 -5.70 37.62
CA ARG A 388 26.87 -6.30 38.90
C ARG A 388 27.40 -7.73 38.78
N ARG A 389 26.91 -8.52 37.83
CA ARG A 389 27.28 -9.95 37.66
C ARG A 389 28.51 -10.16 36.77
N ALA A 390 29.07 -9.10 36.18
CA ALA A 390 30.20 -9.13 35.24
C ALA A 390 30.07 -10.17 34.08
N PRO A 391 28.97 -10.17 33.30
CA PRO A 391 28.83 -10.96 32.08
C PRO A 391 29.73 -10.41 30.95
N SER A 392 29.68 -11.03 29.77
CA SER A 392 30.48 -10.58 28.63
C SER A 392 30.19 -9.10 28.25
N PRO A 393 31.20 -8.31 27.84
CA PRO A 393 31.01 -6.91 27.41
C PRO A 393 29.94 -6.75 26.33
N ALA A 394 29.84 -7.72 25.41
CA ALA A 394 28.85 -7.73 24.33
C ALA A 394 27.39 -7.74 24.84
N MET A 395 27.11 -8.42 25.95
CA MET A 395 25.78 -8.48 26.55
C MET A 395 25.40 -7.13 27.17
N ILE A 396 26.32 -6.50 27.92
CA ILE A 396 26.12 -5.18 28.52
C ILE A 396 25.85 -4.14 27.43
N ASP A 397 26.63 -4.15 26.35
CA ASP A 397 26.43 -3.25 25.22
C ASP A 397 25.08 -3.46 24.52
N SER A 398 24.63 -4.72 24.41
CA SER A 398 23.32 -5.04 23.85
C SER A 398 22.18 -4.49 24.71
N LEU A 399 22.25 -4.68 26.04
CA LEU A 399 21.26 -4.14 26.97
C LEU A 399 21.26 -2.60 26.98
N ARG A 400 22.43 -1.96 26.93
CA ARG A 400 22.53 -0.49 26.79
C ARG A 400 21.82 0.01 25.54
N ARG A 401 22.05 -0.63 24.38
CA ARG A 401 21.34 -0.29 23.14
C ARG A 401 19.83 -0.48 23.27
N ALA A 402 19.38 -1.57 23.90
CA ALA A 402 17.97 -1.83 24.12
C ALA A 402 17.31 -0.76 25.00
N VAL A 403 17.95 -0.36 26.11
CA VAL A 403 17.48 0.72 26.98
C VAL A 403 17.37 2.03 26.20
N THR A 404 18.43 2.44 25.48
CA THR A 404 18.40 3.69 24.69
C THR A 404 17.29 3.67 23.63
N ALA A 405 17.09 2.55 22.94
CA ALA A 405 16.02 2.42 21.95
C ALA A 405 14.62 2.54 22.59
N ALA A 406 14.41 1.88 23.74
CA ALA A 406 13.14 1.94 24.47
C ALA A 406 12.85 3.34 25.04
N GLU A 407 13.88 4.05 25.52
CA GLU A 407 13.77 5.44 25.97
C GLU A 407 13.38 6.38 24.82
N GLN A 408 14.05 6.26 23.66
CA GLN A 408 13.72 7.03 22.47
C GLN A 408 12.28 6.77 22.00
N GLN A 409 11.85 5.50 22.00
CA GLN A 409 10.48 5.13 21.66
C GLN A 409 9.47 5.78 22.62
N THR A 410 9.74 5.75 23.93
CA THR A 410 8.88 6.37 24.95
C THR A 410 8.79 7.89 24.76
N GLN A 411 9.92 8.57 24.54
CA GLN A 411 9.95 10.01 24.28
C GLN A 411 9.17 10.38 23.00
N SER A 412 9.27 9.57 21.95
CA SER A 412 8.53 9.78 20.71
C SER A 412 7.01 9.65 20.90
N LEU A 413 6.58 8.67 21.70
CA LEU A 413 5.18 8.47 22.04
C LEU A 413 4.62 9.60 22.92
N ASP A 414 5.40 10.06 23.90
CA ASP A 414 5.04 11.22 24.74
C ASP A 414 4.86 12.49 23.90
N ALA A 415 5.80 12.76 22.98
CA ALA A 415 5.73 13.90 22.08
C ALA A 415 4.49 13.82 21.17
N LYS A 416 4.20 12.63 20.63
CA LYS A 416 3.01 12.37 19.82
C LYS A 416 1.72 12.68 20.57
N LEU A 417 1.55 12.14 21.79
CA LEU A 417 0.33 12.35 22.58
C LEU A 417 0.15 13.82 22.96
N ARG A 418 1.24 14.52 23.29
CA ARG A 418 1.21 15.96 23.59
C ARG A 418 0.77 16.78 22.39
N ALA A 419 1.30 16.49 21.21
CA ALA A 419 0.96 17.22 19.98
C ALA A 419 -0.51 17.01 19.59
N ILE A 420 -1.04 15.78 19.72
CA ILE A 420 -2.46 15.50 19.46
C ILE A 420 -3.36 16.24 20.46
N ARG A 421 -3.01 16.24 21.76
CA ARG A 421 -3.78 16.94 22.82
C ARG A 421 -3.82 18.45 22.65
N ALA A 422 -2.77 19.02 22.08
CA ALA A 422 -2.70 20.45 21.81
C ALA A 422 -3.56 20.87 20.59
N SER A 423 -4.10 19.92 19.83
CA SER A 423 -4.84 20.16 18.60
C SER A 423 -6.35 19.98 18.81
N ASP A 424 -7.16 20.87 18.23
CA ASP A 424 -8.63 20.80 18.30
C ASP A 424 -9.23 19.99 17.14
N PHE A 425 -8.83 18.72 17.03
CA PHE A 425 -9.31 17.85 15.95
C PHE A 425 -10.80 17.54 16.05
N ALA A 426 -11.38 17.57 17.26
CA ALA A 426 -12.80 17.33 17.44
C ALA A 426 -13.65 18.42 16.75
N THR A 427 -13.27 19.69 16.90
CA THR A 427 -13.92 20.80 16.18
C THR A 427 -13.69 20.71 14.68
N ILE A 428 -12.46 20.39 14.23
CA ILE A 428 -12.16 20.19 12.80
C ILE A 428 -13.09 19.12 12.20
N ALA A 429 -13.27 18.00 12.89
CA ALA A 429 -14.17 16.92 12.45
C ALA A 429 -15.64 17.37 12.40
N GLN A 430 -16.12 18.05 13.44
CA GLN A 430 -17.48 18.57 13.49
C GLN A 430 -17.79 19.53 12.32
N GLN A 431 -16.85 20.42 11.99
CA GLN A 431 -17.04 21.42 10.94
C GLN A 431 -16.92 20.82 9.54
N SER A 432 -16.06 19.81 9.38
CA SER A 432 -15.73 19.25 8.08
C SER A 432 -16.65 18.11 7.65
N GLN A 433 -17.30 17.41 8.59
CA GLN A 433 -18.05 16.18 8.28
C GLN A 433 -19.13 16.39 7.19
N GLY A 434 -19.80 17.54 7.15
CA GLY A 434 -20.87 17.80 6.18
C GLY A 434 -20.39 17.88 4.73
N ALA A 435 -19.08 18.08 4.52
CA ALA A 435 -18.42 18.05 3.23
C ALA A 435 -17.83 16.68 2.88
N VAL A 436 -17.87 15.71 3.80
CA VAL A 436 -17.34 14.35 3.60
C VAL A 436 -18.50 13.39 3.28
N GLY A 437 -18.29 12.50 2.32
CA GLY A 437 -19.31 11.57 1.86
C GLY A 437 -18.76 10.15 1.65
N LEU A 438 -19.64 9.17 1.86
CA LEU A 438 -19.41 7.78 1.49
C LEU A 438 -19.60 7.66 -0.02
N VAL A 439 -18.53 7.31 -0.73
CA VAL A 439 -18.55 7.04 -2.16
C VAL A 439 -18.81 5.56 -2.33
N THR A 440 -19.87 5.21 -3.06
CA THR A 440 -20.17 3.84 -3.44
C THR A 440 -20.14 3.70 -4.94
N VAL A 441 -19.54 2.61 -5.40
CA VAL A 441 -19.31 2.32 -6.81
C VAL A 441 -19.76 0.91 -7.12
N SER A 442 -20.48 0.72 -8.22
CA SER A 442 -20.87 -0.60 -8.72
C SER A 442 -20.10 -0.99 -9.98
N PHE A 443 -19.61 -2.23 -10.00
CA PHE A 443 -19.06 -2.89 -11.18
C PHE A 443 -19.76 -4.25 -11.35
N GLY A 444 -20.64 -4.36 -12.34
CA GLY A 444 -21.55 -5.49 -12.50
C GLY A 444 -22.41 -5.70 -11.25
N HIS A 445 -22.18 -6.83 -10.57
CA HIS A 445 -22.89 -7.20 -9.34
C HIS A 445 -22.13 -6.80 -8.05
N ASP A 446 -20.88 -6.35 -8.18
CA ASP A 446 -20.03 -6.02 -7.04
C ASP A 446 -20.16 -4.55 -6.66
N TYR A 447 -20.08 -4.29 -5.35
CA TYR A 447 -20.12 -2.94 -4.80
C TYR A 447 -18.87 -2.65 -3.98
N TYR A 448 -18.28 -1.50 -4.22
CA TYR A 448 -17.13 -1.00 -3.52
C TYR A 448 -17.49 0.31 -2.84
N SER A 449 -16.78 0.60 -1.74
CA SER A 449 -16.99 1.83 -1.00
C SER A 449 -15.66 2.46 -0.60
N GLY A 450 -15.68 3.78 -0.54
CA GLY A 450 -14.61 4.62 -0.04
C GLY A 450 -15.18 5.90 0.54
N THR A 451 -14.27 6.79 0.89
CA THR A 451 -14.60 8.14 1.34
C THR A 451 -14.28 9.11 0.21
N GLY A 452 -14.98 10.24 0.17
CA GLY A 452 -14.56 11.39 -0.59
C GLY A 452 -15.00 12.68 0.10
N PHE A 453 -14.53 13.81 -0.38
CA PHE A 453 -14.85 15.10 0.20
C PHE A 453 -15.03 16.19 -0.86
N VAL A 454 -15.98 17.07 -0.61
CA VAL A 454 -16.38 18.14 -1.52
C VAL A 454 -15.44 19.33 -1.40
N ILE A 455 -14.98 19.85 -2.52
CA ILE A 455 -14.04 20.99 -2.63
C ILE A 455 -14.67 22.24 -3.26
N ALA A 456 -15.92 22.15 -3.69
CA ALA A 456 -16.67 23.30 -4.22
C ALA A 456 -18.17 23.14 -3.97
N ALA A 457 -18.86 24.25 -3.72
CA ALA A 457 -20.29 24.29 -3.38
C ALA A 457 -21.22 23.57 -4.36
N ASP A 458 -20.81 23.47 -5.62
CA ASP A 458 -21.56 22.87 -6.72
C ASP A 458 -21.30 21.37 -6.89
N GLY A 459 -20.51 20.75 -6.02
CA GLY A 459 -20.41 19.28 -5.90
C GLY A 459 -19.19 18.65 -6.55
N TYR A 460 -18.10 19.40 -6.74
CA TYR A 460 -16.81 18.77 -7.07
C TYR A 460 -16.28 18.02 -5.84
N LEU A 461 -16.04 16.72 -5.98
CA LEU A 461 -15.63 15.83 -4.90
C LEU A 461 -14.34 15.10 -5.26
N LEU A 462 -13.43 14.98 -4.29
CA LEU A 462 -12.17 14.26 -4.44
C LEU A 462 -12.25 12.90 -3.73
N THR A 463 -11.67 11.88 -4.37
CA THR A 463 -11.48 10.55 -3.81
C THR A 463 -10.27 9.88 -4.48
N ASN A 464 -10.02 8.61 -4.20
CA ASN A 464 -8.97 7.87 -4.90
C ASN A 464 -9.46 7.28 -6.23
N TRP A 465 -8.54 7.15 -7.19
CA TRP A 465 -8.82 6.48 -8.47
C TRP A 465 -9.31 5.06 -8.26
N HIS A 466 -8.64 4.30 -7.38
CA HIS A 466 -8.97 2.91 -7.15
C HIS A 466 -10.34 2.64 -6.50
N VAL A 467 -11.00 3.69 -5.98
CA VAL A 467 -12.37 3.57 -5.46
C VAL A 467 -13.34 3.50 -6.64
N VAL A 468 -13.01 4.18 -7.75
CA VAL A 468 -13.92 4.42 -8.88
C VAL A 468 -13.51 3.68 -10.15
N ALA A 469 -12.37 2.99 -10.18
CA ALA A 469 -11.88 2.23 -11.31
C ALA A 469 -10.88 1.14 -10.89
N ASP A 470 -10.70 0.12 -11.74
CA ASP A 470 -9.66 -0.91 -11.60
C ASP A 470 -9.02 -1.30 -12.95
N SER A 471 -8.18 -2.34 -12.95
CA SER A 471 -7.47 -2.82 -14.15
C SER A 471 -8.35 -3.61 -15.14
N GLN A 472 -9.53 -4.07 -14.73
CA GLN A 472 -10.46 -4.85 -15.54
C GLN A 472 -11.63 -3.99 -16.05
N HIS A 473 -11.97 -2.92 -15.34
CA HIS A 473 -13.06 -2.00 -15.61
C HIS A 473 -12.53 -0.58 -15.71
N ALA A 474 -12.44 -0.08 -16.94
CA ALA A 474 -12.01 1.30 -17.20
C ALA A 474 -13.01 2.35 -16.69
N ARG A 475 -14.29 1.97 -16.46
CA ARG A 475 -15.35 2.84 -15.93
C ARG A 475 -16.34 2.04 -15.06
N PRO A 476 -16.90 2.65 -14.01
CA PRO A 476 -17.94 2.04 -13.20
C PRO A 476 -19.32 2.16 -13.85
N ASP A 477 -20.23 1.25 -13.51
CA ASP A 477 -21.62 1.29 -14.00
C ASP A 477 -22.41 2.42 -13.35
N THR A 478 -22.21 2.62 -12.04
CA THR A 478 -22.85 3.69 -11.28
C THR A 478 -21.97 4.11 -10.13
N ILE A 479 -21.90 5.42 -9.89
CA ILE A 479 -21.33 6.01 -8.69
C ILE A 479 -22.45 6.77 -7.98
N TRP A 480 -22.55 6.58 -6.66
CA TRP A 480 -23.31 7.49 -5.82
C TRP A 480 -22.55 7.89 -4.57
N VAL A 481 -22.93 9.04 -4.03
CA VAL A 481 -22.34 9.62 -2.84
C VAL A 481 -23.44 9.86 -1.81
N THR A 482 -23.24 9.33 -0.61
CA THR A 482 -24.08 9.61 0.56
C THR A 482 -23.30 10.49 1.51
N MET A 483 -23.72 11.75 1.67
CA MET A 483 -23.05 12.71 2.54
C MET A 483 -23.25 12.36 4.02
N ALA A 484 -22.33 12.79 4.88
CA ALA A 484 -22.44 12.57 6.32
C ALA A 484 -23.77 13.09 6.87
N ASP A 485 -24.37 12.29 7.74
CA ASP A 485 -25.64 12.58 8.41
C ASP A 485 -26.82 12.79 7.44
N GLN A 486 -26.67 12.42 6.16
CA GLN A 486 -27.73 12.44 5.16
C GLN A 486 -28.13 11.01 4.78
N ALA A 487 -29.42 10.77 4.60
CA ALA A 487 -29.94 9.48 4.13
C ALA A 487 -29.98 9.39 2.59
N GLN A 488 -29.88 10.52 1.87
CA GLN A 488 -30.06 10.55 0.43
C GLN A 488 -28.73 10.37 -0.31
N ALA A 489 -28.59 9.23 -0.99
CA ALA A 489 -27.55 9.01 -1.97
C ALA A 489 -27.80 9.85 -3.24
N ARG A 490 -26.76 10.47 -3.78
CA ARG A 490 -26.80 11.25 -5.03
C ARG A 490 -25.87 10.64 -6.07
N LEU A 491 -26.30 10.57 -7.33
CA LEU A 491 -25.45 10.10 -8.42
C LEU A 491 -24.24 11.03 -8.62
N ALA A 492 -23.12 10.45 -9.04
CA ALA A 492 -21.93 11.22 -9.36
C ALA A 492 -21.29 10.77 -10.69
N ASP A 493 -20.67 11.71 -11.37
CA ASP A 493 -19.94 11.48 -12.62
C ASP A 493 -18.44 11.59 -12.40
N VAL A 494 -17.66 10.80 -13.14
CA VAL A 494 -16.20 10.94 -13.17
C VAL A 494 -15.83 12.10 -14.09
N ILE A 495 -15.12 13.10 -13.55
CA ILE A 495 -14.65 14.26 -14.32
C ILE A 495 -13.22 14.04 -14.81
N ALA A 496 -12.33 13.61 -13.91
CA ALA A 496 -10.93 13.37 -14.22
C ALA A 496 -10.35 12.33 -13.28
N THR A 497 -9.33 11.61 -13.73
CA THR A 497 -8.63 10.62 -12.94
C THR A 497 -7.13 10.65 -13.20
N SER A 498 -6.36 10.19 -12.22
CA SER A 498 -4.95 9.85 -12.36
C SER A 498 -4.71 8.50 -11.71
N GLN A 499 -4.47 7.47 -12.54
CA GLN A 499 -4.11 6.14 -12.05
C GLN A 499 -2.75 6.16 -11.34
N GLU A 500 -1.78 6.89 -11.89
CA GLU A 500 -0.43 7.01 -11.34
C GLU A 500 -0.43 7.60 -9.92
N ARG A 501 -1.20 8.67 -9.71
CA ARG A 501 -1.31 9.36 -8.41
C ARG A 501 -2.41 8.78 -7.52
N ASP A 502 -3.22 7.86 -8.03
CA ASP A 502 -4.38 7.28 -7.35
C ASP A 502 -5.43 8.33 -6.90
N ILE A 503 -5.77 9.26 -7.80
CA ILE A 503 -6.71 10.38 -7.55
C ILE A 503 -7.88 10.32 -8.55
N ALA A 504 -9.09 10.60 -8.07
CA ALA A 504 -10.26 10.86 -8.90
C ALA A 504 -10.98 12.14 -8.48
N VAL A 505 -11.43 12.90 -9.49
CA VAL A 505 -12.30 14.07 -9.36
C VAL A 505 -13.67 13.66 -9.86
N LEU A 506 -14.66 13.76 -8.98
CA LEU A 506 -16.06 13.44 -9.24
C LEU A 506 -16.92 14.71 -9.24
N ARG A 507 -18.07 14.62 -9.89
CA ARG A 507 -19.13 15.63 -9.85
C ARG A 507 -20.40 15.02 -9.29
N VAL A 508 -20.79 15.40 -8.08
CA VAL A 508 -22.05 14.96 -7.46
C VAL A 508 -23.22 15.74 -8.07
N ARG A 509 -24.13 15.03 -8.73
CA ARG A 509 -25.25 15.63 -9.45
C ARG A 509 -26.23 16.29 -8.47
N GLY A 510 -26.61 17.53 -8.77
CA GLY A 510 -27.59 18.29 -7.98
C GLY A 510 -27.15 18.59 -6.55
N TYR A 511 -25.85 18.52 -6.25
CA TYR A 511 -25.33 18.87 -4.94
C TYR A 511 -25.22 20.38 -4.77
N GLN A 512 -25.79 20.89 -3.68
CA GLN A 512 -25.52 22.21 -3.13
C GLN A 512 -25.39 22.06 -1.61
N GLY A 513 -24.25 22.43 -1.05
CA GLY A 513 -23.99 22.21 0.37
C GLY A 513 -22.57 22.54 0.82
N PRO A 514 -22.21 22.13 2.05
CA PRO A 514 -20.91 22.37 2.64
C PRO A 514 -19.75 21.79 1.82
N TYR A 515 -18.65 22.51 1.75
CA TYR A 515 -17.43 22.08 1.07
C TYR A 515 -16.21 22.57 1.85
N LEU A 516 -15.08 21.88 1.67
CA LEU A 516 -13.83 22.26 2.31
C LEU A 516 -13.18 23.39 1.51
N THR A 517 -12.72 24.43 2.21
CA THR A 517 -12.11 25.63 1.62
C THR A 517 -10.62 25.75 1.92
N ALA A 518 -10.17 25.25 3.07
CA ALA A 518 -8.78 25.26 3.47
C ALA A 518 -8.05 24.03 2.90
N LEU A 519 -7.48 24.13 1.70
CA LEU A 519 -6.66 23.07 1.08
C LEU A 519 -5.23 23.56 0.81
N ASP A 520 -4.24 22.71 1.06
CA ASP A 520 -2.82 23.00 0.83
C ASP A 520 -2.41 22.74 -0.63
N TRP A 521 -2.96 23.53 -1.56
CA TRP A 521 -2.72 23.36 -3.00
C TRP A 521 -1.23 23.47 -3.40
N THR A 522 -0.41 24.15 -2.59
CA THR A 522 1.05 24.28 -2.82
C THR A 522 1.86 23.15 -2.21
N GLY A 523 1.29 22.40 -1.25
CA GLY A 523 1.99 21.35 -0.48
C GLY A 523 3.05 21.90 0.46
N THR A 524 2.85 23.10 1.00
CA THR A 524 3.82 23.79 1.88
C THR A 524 3.45 23.75 3.36
N ARG A 525 2.23 23.29 3.68
CA ARG A 525 1.64 23.29 5.04
C ARG A 525 1.72 21.92 5.72
N THR A 526 2.67 21.09 5.28
CA THR A 526 2.90 19.74 5.79
C THR A 526 4.32 19.65 6.33
N ARG A 527 4.49 19.32 7.62
CA ARG A 527 5.82 19.00 8.18
C ARG A 527 5.83 17.71 8.96
N GLN A 528 6.96 17.01 8.91
CA GLN A 528 7.17 15.81 9.71
C GLN A 528 7.12 16.16 11.21
N GLY A 529 6.45 15.32 11.99
CA GLY A 529 6.27 15.53 13.43
C GLY A 529 5.03 16.37 13.79
N GLU A 530 4.37 16.99 12.81
CA GLU A 530 3.13 17.74 13.08
C GLU A 530 1.93 16.79 13.29
N PRO A 531 1.03 17.13 14.22
CA PRO A 531 -0.19 16.37 14.43
C PRO A 531 -1.15 16.55 13.24
N ALA A 532 -1.85 15.47 12.93
CA ALA A 532 -2.81 15.40 11.85
C ALA A 532 -4.02 14.54 12.23
N ALA A 533 -5.15 14.74 11.54
CA ALA A 533 -6.34 13.93 11.71
C ALA A 533 -6.95 13.53 10.37
N LEU A 534 -7.38 12.28 10.29
CA LEU A 534 -8.08 11.71 9.16
C LEU A 534 -9.57 11.60 9.51
N ILE A 535 -10.44 12.04 8.62
CA ILE A 535 -11.90 12.01 8.83
C ILE A 535 -12.56 11.30 7.65
N GLY A 536 -13.35 10.27 7.91
CA GLY A 536 -14.00 9.50 6.83
C GLY A 536 -14.86 8.34 7.32
N TYR A 537 -15.08 7.34 6.46
CA TYR A 537 -15.97 6.20 6.71
C TYR A 537 -15.20 4.89 6.87
N PRO A 538 -14.58 4.65 8.04
CA PRO A 538 -14.00 3.35 8.34
C PRO A 538 -15.10 2.27 8.29
N ALA A 539 -14.79 1.12 7.68
CA ALA A 539 -15.69 -0.02 7.44
C ALA A 539 -16.97 0.31 6.64
N GLY A 540 -16.91 1.30 5.74
CA GLY A 540 -18.04 1.74 4.92
C GLY A 540 -18.71 0.67 4.04
N SER A 541 -18.06 -0.48 3.82
CA SER A 541 -18.58 -1.58 3.00
C SER A 541 -19.90 -2.15 3.50
N GLY A 542 -20.15 -2.12 4.82
CA GLY A 542 -21.42 -2.57 5.40
C GLY A 542 -22.63 -1.72 4.99
N PHE A 543 -22.39 -0.49 4.50
CA PHE A 543 -23.43 0.44 4.06
C PHE A 543 -23.48 0.58 2.54
N ALA A 544 -22.57 -0.06 1.80
CA ALA A 544 -22.44 0.12 0.36
C ALA A 544 -23.75 -0.21 -0.39
N HIS A 545 -24.53 -1.20 0.07
CA HIS A 545 -25.80 -1.58 -0.57
C HIS A 545 -27.02 -0.79 -0.08
N LEU A 546 -26.88 0.02 0.97
CA LEU A 546 -28.00 0.68 1.65
C LEU A 546 -28.15 2.14 1.18
N ARG A 547 -28.98 2.36 0.14
CA ARG A 547 -29.21 3.68 -0.47
C ARG A 547 -29.94 4.71 0.42
N SER A 548 -30.46 4.27 1.56
CA SER A 548 -31.27 5.06 2.51
C SER A 548 -30.72 5.03 3.94
N ALA A 549 -29.53 4.48 4.17
CA ALA A 549 -28.91 4.49 5.49
C ALA A 549 -28.28 5.86 5.81
N VAL A 550 -28.50 6.34 7.03
CA VAL A 550 -27.75 7.49 7.56
C VAL A 550 -26.34 7.01 7.89
N VAL A 551 -25.37 7.48 7.11
CA VAL A 551 -23.95 7.15 7.30
C VAL A 551 -23.25 8.26 8.07
N ARG A 552 -22.33 7.88 8.97
CA ARG A 552 -21.65 8.82 9.85
C ARG A 552 -20.14 8.66 9.76
N THR A 553 -19.42 9.78 9.78
CA THR A 553 -17.96 9.80 9.74
C THR A 553 -17.37 9.46 11.11
N SER A 554 -16.15 8.93 11.10
CA SER A 554 -15.28 8.80 12.26
C SER A 554 -13.99 9.60 12.04
N MET A 555 -13.25 9.83 13.12
CA MET A 555 -11.99 10.56 13.13
C MET A 555 -10.87 9.68 13.69
N THR A 556 -9.70 9.76 13.08
CA THR A 556 -8.46 9.15 13.59
C THR A 556 -7.37 10.21 13.67
N ALA A 557 -6.86 10.47 14.87
CA ALA A 557 -5.75 11.38 15.09
C ALA A 557 -4.39 10.66 15.10
N GLY A 558 -3.34 11.39 14.72
CA GLY A 558 -1.97 10.90 14.62
C GLY A 558 -1.00 12.04 14.33
N ILE A 559 0.15 11.67 13.78
CA ILE A 559 1.28 12.53 13.44
C ILE A 559 1.72 12.20 12.01
N ILE A 560 2.24 13.21 11.33
CA ILE A 560 2.93 13.06 10.06
C ILE A 560 4.31 12.47 10.33
N SER A 561 4.41 11.15 10.26
CA SER A 561 5.67 10.41 10.47
C SER A 561 6.70 10.62 9.37
N ARG A 562 6.26 10.96 8.15
CA ARG A 562 7.14 11.32 7.02
C ARG A 562 6.36 12.16 6.02
N ALA A 563 6.98 13.19 5.46
CA ALA A 563 6.43 13.97 4.36
C ALA A 563 7.47 14.07 3.24
N THR A 564 7.04 13.78 2.02
CA THR A 564 7.84 13.92 0.80
C THR A 564 6.97 14.58 -0.28
N ASP A 565 7.54 14.86 -1.45
CA ASP A 565 6.79 15.47 -2.55
C ASP A 565 5.63 14.62 -3.07
N ASP A 566 5.77 13.29 -3.02
CA ASP A 566 4.81 12.35 -3.60
C ASP A 566 3.95 11.63 -2.57
N VAL A 567 4.40 11.56 -1.31
CA VAL A 567 3.69 10.81 -0.27
C VAL A 567 3.82 11.45 1.10
N ILE A 568 2.70 11.42 1.84
CA ILE A 568 2.60 11.75 3.26
C ILE A 568 2.29 10.47 4.02
N GLN A 569 3.14 10.13 4.99
CA GLN A 569 2.96 9.00 5.88
C GLN A 569 2.39 9.48 7.22
N PHE A 570 1.19 9.01 7.53
CA PHE A 570 0.44 9.30 8.75
C PHE A 570 0.49 8.10 9.69
N ASP A 571 0.62 8.29 10.99
CA ASP A 571 0.77 7.20 11.97
C ASP A 571 -0.51 6.92 12.79
N GLY A 572 -1.66 7.03 12.12
CA GLY A 572 -2.96 6.65 12.65
C GLY A 572 -3.48 5.33 12.08
N MET A 573 -4.26 4.62 12.89
CA MET A 573 -4.87 3.35 12.50
C MET A 573 -5.98 3.58 11.48
N THR A 574 -5.87 2.97 10.29
CA THR A 574 -6.88 3.08 9.23
C THR A 574 -7.41 1.70 8.87
N ILE A 575 -8.72 1.60 8.63
CA ILE A 575 -9.39 0.38 8.15
C ILE A 575 -10.05 0.61 6.78
N GLY A 576 -10.43 -0.46 6.09
CA GLY A 576 -11.07 -0.39 4.77
C GLY A 576 -12.28 0.55 4.76
N GLY A 577 -12.49 1.30 3.68
CA GLY A 577 -13.51 2.36 3.58
C GLY A 577 -12.99 3.78 3.86
N SER A 578 -11.85 3.92 4.55
CA SER A 578 -11.19 5.22 4.76
C SER A 578 -10.46 5.76 3.52
N SER A 579 -10.24 4.95 2.48
CA SER A 579 -9.61 5.38 1.22
C SER A 579 -10.38 6.54 0.59
N GLY A 580 -9.69 7.64 0.31
CA GLY A 580 -10.23 8.91 -0.18
C GLY A 580 -10.58 9.91 0.92
N SER A 581 -10.35 9.57 2.19
CA SER A 581 -10.58 10.51 3.31
C SER A 581 -9.63 11.71 3.25
N PRO A 582 -10.10 12.93 3.55
CA PRO A 582 -9.22 14.07 3.77
C PRO A 582 -8.34 13.86 5.01
N LEU A 583 -7.05 14.15 4.87
CA LEU A 583 -6.10 14.27 5.97
C LEU A 583 -5.87 15.75 6.28
N PHE A 584 -6.17 16.16 7.52
CA PHE A 584 -6.07 17.53 8.02
C PHE A 584 -4.81 17.71 8.86
N ASN A 585 -4.17 18.87 8.75
CA ASN A 585 -3.20 19.31 9.75
C ASN A 585 -3.92 19.94 10.97
N ALA A 586 -3.17 20.28 12.03
CA ALA A 586 -3.73 20.95 13.22
C ALA A 586 -4.41 22.29 12.95
N ASN A 587 -4.07 22.95 11.85
CA ASN A 587 -4.71 24.18 11.40
C ASN A 587 -5.96 23.90 10.57
N GLY A 588 -6.51 22.68 10.55
CA GLY A 588 -7.74 22.34 9.82
C GLY A 588 -7.64 22.46 8.30
N ALA A 589 -6.43 22.54 7.72
CA ALA A 589 -6.24 22.51 6.27
C ALA A 589 -6.08 21.07 5.79
N VAL A 590 -6.73 20.72 4.68
CA VAL A 590 -6.54 19.43 4.00
C VAL A 590 -5.18 19.45 3.31
N ILE A 591 -4.30 18.54 3.73
CA ILE A 591 -2.94 18.41 3.21
C ILE A 591 -2.78 17.21 2.26
N ALA A 592 -3.64 16.20 2.38
CA ALA A 592 -3.55 14.98 1.59
C ALA A 592 -4.89 14.24 1.46
N ILE A 593 -4.96 13.36 0.47
CA ILE A 593 -6.03 12.37 0.29
C ILE A 593 -5.50 11.02 0.79
N HIS A 594 -6.14 10.45 1.82
CA HIS A 594 -5.75 9.14 2.33
C HIS A 594 -5.91 8.07 1.27
N ARG A 595 -4.90 7.21 1.09
CA ARG A 595 -4.90 6.16 0.07
C ARG A 595 -5.16 4.80 0.68
N ALA A 596 -4.29 4.38 1.59
CA ALA A 596 -4.36 3.08 2.24
C ALA A 596 -3.49 3.02 3.50
N GLY A 597 -3.86 2.13 4.42
CA GLY A 597 -2.94 1.67 5.47
C GLY A 597 -1.73 0.93 4.89
N LEU A 598 -0.65 0.85 5.67
CA LEU A 598 0.53 0.03 5.40
C LEU A 598 0.37 -1.32 6.11
N PRO A 599 0.12 -2.44 5.39
CA PRO A 599 -0.02 -3.74 6.04
C PRO A 599 1.28 -4.22 6.70
N GLN A 600 2.44 -3.83 6.14
CA GLN A 600 3.77 -4.15 6.67
C GLN A 600 4.13 -3.32 7.91
N ALA A 601 3.37 -2.26 8.20
CA ALA A 601 3.56 -1.41 9.36
C ALA A 601 2.19 -0.97 9.89
N PRO A 602 1.46 -1.89 10.57
CA PRO A 602 0.14 -1.59 11.12
C PRO A 602 0.18 -0.32 11.99
N GLY A 603 -0.80 0.56 11.79
CA GLY A 603 -0.81 1.89 12.42
C GLY A 603 -0.13 2.98 11.61
N PHE A 604 0.46 2.68 10.44
CA PHE A 604 0.83 3.68 9.46
C PHE A 604 -0.10 3.67 8.24
N ALA A 605 -0.24 4.83 7.65
CA ALA A 605 -1.13 5.14 6.55
C ALA A 605 -0.38 5.99 5.53
N LEU A 606 -0.62 5.74 4.25
CA LEU A 606 -0.09 6.53 3.15
C LEU A 606 -1.20 7.41 2.58
N SER A 607 -0.84 8.64 2.30
CA SER A 607 -1.73 9.66 1.73
C SER A 607 -1.02 10.40 0.60
N VAL A 608 -1.79 10.79 -0.40
CA VAL A 608 -1.32 11.52 -1.58
C VAL A 608 -1.44 13.01 -1.33
N PRO A 609 -0.37 13.81 -1.43
CA PRO A 609 -0.43 15.26 -1.24
C PRO A 609 -1.49 15.92 -2.14
N ILE A 610 -2.29 16.82 -1.56
CA ILE A 610 -3.44 17.43 -2.24
C ILE A 610 -3.01 18.28 -3.46
N LYS A 611 -1.78 18.79 -3.48
CA LYS A 611 -1.20 19.53 -4.61
C LYS A 611 -1.27 18.78 -5.95
N HIS A 612 -1.24 17.45 -5.92
CA HIS A 612 -1.29 16.61 -7.13
C HIS A 612 -2.67 16.58 -7.80
N VAL A 613 -3.70 17.16 -7.16
CA VAL A 613 -5.04 17.32 -7.73
C VAL A 613 -5.10 18.48 -8.73
N VAL A 614 -4.29 19.53 -8.52
CA VAL A 614 -4.37 20.78 -9.31
C VAL A 614 -4.31 20.56 -10.83
N PRO A 615 -3.44 19.67 -11.37
CA PRO A 615 -3.41 19.40 -12.81
C PRO A 615 -4.72 18.78 -13.34
N LEU A 616 -5.47 18.06 -12.51
CA LEU A 616 -6.67 17.31 -12.90
C LEU A 616 -7.95 18.15 -12.88
N LEU A 617 -7.94 19.32 -12.23
CA LEU A 617 -9.12 20.16 -12.12
C LEU A 617 -9.47 20.80 -13.47
N PRO A 618 -10.76 20.97 -13.82
CA PRO A 618 -11.17 21.78 -14.96
C PRO A 618 -10.69 23.23 -14.83
N THR A 619 -10.39 23.89 -15.96
CA THR A 619 -9.85 25.26 -15.98
C THR A 619 -10.74 26.25 -15.25
N GLU A 620 -12.05 26.16 -15.44
CA GLU A 620 -13.04 27.04 -14.82
C GLU A 620 -13.06 26.86 -13.29
N LEU A 621 -12.85 25.63 -12.82
CA LEU A 621 -12.75 25.35 -11.39
C LEU A 621 -11.43 25.88 -10.81
N LYS A 622 -10.31 25.74 -11.52
CA LYS A 622 -9.02 26.31 -11.09
C LYS A 622 -9.14 27.82 -10.87
N GLN A 623 -9.74 28.53 -11.81
CA GLN A 623 -9.96 29.98 -11.72
C GLN A 623 -10.83 30.35 -10.50
N ARG A 624 -11.94 29.63 -10.27
CA ARG A 624 -12.81 29.84 -9.10
C ARG A 624 -12.10 29.59 -7.77
N LEU A 625 -11.14 28.67 -7.75
CA LEU A 625 -10.35 28.33 -6.56
C LEU A 625 -9.08 29.19 -6.42
N GLY A 626 -8.83 30.15 -7.33
CA GLY A 626 -7.63 30.99 -7.31
C GLY A 626 -6.33 30.22 -7.63
N LEU A 627 -6.43 29.16 -8.44
CA LEU A 627 -5.31 28.32 -8.85
C LEU A 627 -4.86 28.71 -10.26
N HIS A 628 -3.56 28.89 -10.44
CA HIS A 628 -2.93 29.25 -11.72
C HIS A 628 -2.17 28.09 -12.34
#